data_AF-A0A971TXJ7-F1
#
_entry.id   AF-A0A971TXJ7-F1
#
_cell.length_a   1.000
_cell.length_b   1.000
_cell.length_c   1.000
_cell.angle_alpha   90.00
_cell.angle_beta   90.00
_cell.angle_gamma   90.00
#
_symmetry.space_group_name_H-M   'P 1'
#
loop_
_entity.id
_entity.type
_entity.pdbx_description
1 polymer ?
#
loop_
_entity_poly.entity_id
_entity_poly.type
_entity_poly.pdbx_seq_one_letter_code
_entity_poly.pdbx_strand_id
1 'polypeptide(L)'
;MIKKNSLGKGLGAMFPDLLEKIGDKPVLTTCGIEELVPNRYQARKDFDPDEHKSLVASIRENGIVQPIVARRFDGGYEIIAGERRWRAAQEAGLKSVPVIVREAGEQDAAVFSLIENLLRANLNPLEEAEAFHRLISEFGLSHEALSSTVGKDRSTVTNALRLLKLPKEIRDAIAKRNLTAGHARAILALESAEEQNRLFRAIIARGLNVREAEAFARGKKKPGSVKTPRRD
;
A
#
# COMPACT_ATOMS: atom_id res chain seq x y z
N MET A 1 11.35 17.93 31.97
CA MET A 1 10.66 18.26 30.70
C MET A 1 11.66 18.08 29.56
N ILE A 2 11.61 16.95 28.86
CA ILE A 2 12.58 16.59 27.81
C ILE A 2 11.82 16.47 26.48
N LYS A 3 12.35 17.15 25.46
CA LYS A 3 11.74 17.44 24.16
C LYS A 3 11.38 16.16 23.39
N LYS A 4 10.11 16.09 22.98
CA LYS A 4 9.57 15.16 21.97
C LYS A 4 10.20 15.49 20.60
N ASN A 5 11.19 14.73 20.17
CA ASN A 5 11.63 14.66 18.77
C ASN A 5 11.09 13.37 18.16
N SER A 6 10.06 13.49 17.33
CA SER A 6 10.14 13.62 15.86
C SER A 6 10.18 12.30 15.09
N LEU A 7 9.46 11.29 15.59
CA LEU A 7 8.81 10.29 14.73
C LEU A 7 7.48 10.89 14.27
N GLY A 8 7.22 10.87 12.96
CA GLY A 8 6.12 11.58 12.30
C GLY A 8 4.81 11.50 13.07
N LYS A 9 4.20 12.67 13.30
CA LYS A 9 3.02 12.92 14.15
C LYS A 9 1.74 12.11 13.80
N GLY A 10 1.77 11.25 12.79
CA GLY A 10 0.63 10.42 12.36
C GLY A 10 0.54 9.07 13.07
N LEU A 11 1.63 8.29 13.10
CA LEU A 11 1.60 6.90 13.60
C LEU A 11 1.37 6.80 15.12
N GLY A 12 1.87 7.77 15.89
CA GLY A 12 1.74 7.80 17.35
C GLY A 12 0.39 8.29 17.87
N ALA A 13 -0.50 8.77 16.98
CA ALA A 13 -1.81 9.33 17.36
C ALA A 13 -2.98 8.41 16.97
N MET A 14 -2.74 7.33 16.22
CA MET A 14 -3.78 6.68 15.41
C MET A 14 -4.17 5.26 15.84
N PHE A 15 -3.63 4.76 16.95
CA PHE A 15 -4.02 3.48 17.52
C PHE A 15 -3.97 3.48 19.05
N PRO A 16 -4.85 4.22 19.76
CA PRO A 16 -4.87 4.18 21.22
C PRO A 16 -5.11 2.75 21.73
N ASP A 17 -6.08 2.03 21.16
CA ASP A 17 -6.48 0.70 21.65
C ASP A 17 -5.52 -0.43 21.21
N LEU A 18 -4.83 -0.27 20.08
CA LEU A 18 -3.78 -1.22 19.66
C LEU A 18 -2.50 -0.94 20.46
N LEU A 19 -2.16 0.33 20.73
CA LEU A 19 -1.02 0.70 21.58
C LEU A 19 -1.27 0.45 23.06
N GLU A 20 -2.51 0.46 23.53
CA GLU A 20 -2.87 0.07 24.90
C GLU A 20 -2.75 -1.44 25.11
N LYS A 21 -2.97 -2.25 24.06
CA LYS A 21 -2.63 -3.69 24.07
C LYS A 21 -1.14 -3.96 23.80
N ILE A 22 -0.46 -3.09 23.05
CA ILE A 22 1.01 -3.08 22.87
C ILE A 22 1.62 -2.36 24.08
N GLY A 23 1.49 -2.98 25.24
CA GLY A 23 1.98 -2.46 26.52
C GLY A 23 3.51 -2.39 26.64
N ASP A 24 4.28 -2.68 25.60
CA ASP A 24 5.74 -2.61 25.68
C ASP A 24 6.34 -1.65 24.65
N LYS A 25 7.15 -0.73 25.18
CA LYS A 25 7.98 0.20 24.40
C LYS A 25 8.71 -0.58 23.31
N PRO A 26 8.78 -0.10 22.05
CA PRO A 26 9.58 -0.76 21.03
C PRO A 26 11.02 -0.89 21.55
N VAL A 27 11.45 -2.12 21.82
CA VAL A 27 12.79 -2.37 22.34
C VAL A 27 13.71 -2.43 21.13
N LEU A 28 14.56 -1.43 21.00
CA LEU A 28 15.69 -1.51 20.08
C LEU A 28 16.72 -2.46 20.71
N THR A 29 16.83 -3.64 20.12
CA THR A 29 17.75 -4.70 20.52
C THR A 29 18.69 -4.99 19.35
N THR A 30 19.88 -5.47 19.66
CA THR A 30 20.76 -6.09 18.67
C THR A 30 20.62 -7.60 18.81
N CYS A 31 20.29 -8.30 17.75
CA CYS A 31 20.24 -9.77 17.74
C CYS A 31 21.19 -10.35 16.70
N GLY A 32 21.52 -11.64 16.85
CA GLY A 32 22.26 -12.38 15.84
C GLY A 32 21.48 -12.44 14.53
N ILE A 33 22.18 -12.32 13.40
CA ILE A 33 21.51 -12.32 12.09
C ILE A 33 20.81 -13.64 11.77
N GLU A 34 21.29 -14.74 12.37
CA GLU A 34 20.73 -16.09 12.27
C GLU A 34 19.50 -16.30 13.16
N GLU A 35 19.24 -15.40 14.11
CA GLU A 35 18.04 -15.45 14.95
C GLU A 35 16.81 -14.87 14.22
N LEU A 36 17.01 -14.27 13.05
CA LEU A 36 15.95 -13.67 12.24
C LEU A 36 15.49 -14.63 11.15
N VAL A 37 14.19 -14.90 11.12
CA VAL A 37 13.53 -15.68 10.07
C VAL A 37 12.64 -14.80 9.20
N PRO A 38 12.57 -15.04 7.88
CA PRO A 38 11.71 -14.28 7.00
C PRO A 38 10.23 -14.58 7.27
N ASN A 39 9.35 -13.60 7.06
CA ASN A 39 7.92 -13.80 7.23
C ASN A 39 7.33 -14.55 6.02
N ARG A 40 6.68 -15.67 6.32
CA ARG A 40 5.96 -16.56 5.39
C ARG A 40 4.90 -15.88 4.52
N TYR A 41 4.40 -14.71 4.92
CA TYR A 41 3.41 -13.93 4.16
C TYR A 41 4.03 -12.85 3.25
N GLN A 42 5.36 -12.73 3.17
CA GLN A 42 5.99 -11.76 2.26
C GLN A 42 5.91 -12.24 0.81
N ALA A 43 5.19 -11.47 -0.01
CA ALA A 43 4.87 -11.83 -1.39
C ALA A 43 5.99 -11.52 -2.41
N ARG A 44 6.98 -10.67 -2.08
CA ARG A 44 7.97 -10.19 -3.07
C ARG A 44 9.21 -11.08 -3.10
N LYS A 45 9.37 -11.84 -4.18
CA LYS A 45 10.58 -12.63 -4.47
C LYS A 45 11.54 -11.93 -5.45
N ASP A 46 11.06 -10.93 -6.19
CA ASP A 46 11.85 -10.21 -7.19
C ASP A 46 12.41 -8.90 -6.64
N PHE A 47 13.72 -8.85 -6.50
CA PHE A 47 14.48 -7.64 -6.18
C PHE A 47 15.34 -7.26 -7.38
N ASP A 48 15.46 -5.96 -7.64
CA ASP A 48 16.40 -5.45 -8.62
C ASP A 48 17.83 -5.81 -8.15
N PRO A 49 18.61 -6.59 -8.94
CA PRO A 49 19.94 -7.03 -8.56
C PRO A 49 20.93 -5.88 -8.33
N ASP A 50 20.79 -4.77 -9.05
CA ASP A 50 21.72 -3.65 -8.99
C ASP A 50 21.45 -2.77 -7.77
N GLU A 51 20.18 -2.53 -7.43
CA GLU A 51 19.81 -1.88 -6.16
C GLU A 51 20.26 -2.70 -4.96
N HIS A 52 20.15 -4.04 -5.03
CA HIS A 52 20.57 -4.93 -3.94
C HIS A 52 22.07 -4.88 -3.72
N LYS A 53 22.90 -4.94 -4.77
CA LYS A 53 24.36 -4.80 -4.66
C LYS A 53 24.77 -3.46 -4.04
N SER A 54 24.13 -2.36 -4.44
CA SER A 54 24.39 -1.05 -3.86
C SER A 54 24.04 -1.02 -2.36
N LEU A 55 22.96 -1.69 -1.96
CA LEU A 55 22.57 -1.78 -0.56
C LEU A 55 23.56 -2.61 0.26
N VAL A 56 24.06 -3.73 -0.27
CA VAL A 56 25.10 -4.55 0.36
C VAL A 56 26.38 -3.73 0.59
N ALA A 57 26.84 -2.99 -0.43
CA ALA A 57 28.02 -2.12 -0.31
C ALA A 57 27.83 -1.05 0.78
N SER A 58 26.68 -0.37 0.76
CA SER A 58 26.35 0.64 1.77
C SER A 58 26.29 0.06 3.19
N ILE A 59 25.73 -1.14 3.37
CA ILE A 59 25.62 -1.82 4.67
C ILE A 59 26.99 -2.31 5.14
N ARG A 60 27.89 -2.73 4.23
CA ARG A 60 29.26 -3.11 4.59
C ARG A 60 30.06 -1.93 5.12
N GLU A 61 29.86 -0.74 4.56
CA GLU A 61 30.56 0.49 4.99
C GLU A 61 29.95 1.14 6.24
N ASN A 62 28.62 1.26 6.29
CA ASN A 62 27.92 2.10 7.27
C ASN A 62 27.07 1.30 8.27
N GLY A 63 26.98 -0.03 8.11
CA GLY A 63 26.05 -0.87 8.85
C GLY A 63 24.58 -0.62 8.49
N ILE A 64 23.68 -1.17 9.29
CA ILE A 64 22.24 -0.93 9.12
C ILE A 64 21.85 0.35 9.85
N VAL A 65 21.61 1.42 9.08
CA VAL A 65 21.16 2.71 9.62
C VAL A 65 19.71 2.66 10.08
N GLN A 66 18.83 2.01 9.30
CA GLN A 66 17.42 1.86 9.64
C GLN A 66 17.16 0.45 10.20
N PRO A 67 16.77 0.30 11.48
CA PRO A 67 16.58 -1.01 12.11
C PRO A 67 15.54 -1.88 11.41
N ILE A 68 15.75 -3.20 11.46
CA ILE A 68 14.78 -4.20 11.01
C ILE A 68 13.63 -4.25 12.02
N VAL A 69 12.39 -4.44 11.58
CA VAL A 69 11.25 -4.62 12.49
C VAL A 69 10.93 -6.09 12.55
N ALA A 70 10.91 -6.65 13.76
CA ALA A 70 10.63 -8.06 13.97
C ALA A 70 9.74 -8.27 15.20
N ARG A 71 9.16 -9.46 15.31
CA ARG A 71 8.48 -9.94 16.51
C ARG A 71 9.19 -11.15 17.07
N ARG A 72 8.98 -11.46 18.34
CA ARG A 72 9.44 -12.73 18.92
C ARG A 72 8.72 -13.90 18.25
N PHE A 73 9.46 -14.89 17.81
CA PHE A 73 8.92 -16.09 17.17
C PHE A 73 9.85 -17.28 17.42
N ASP A 74 9.30 -18.36 17.98
CA ASP A 74 9.98 -19.65 18.18
C ASP A 74 11.42 -19.57 18.73
N GLY A 75 11.62 -18.80 19.80
CA GLY A 75 12.94 -18.64 20.44
C GLY A 75 13.89 -17.66 19.72
N GLY A 76 13.51 -17.13 18.55
CA GLY A 76 14.20 -16.07 17.82
C GLY A 76 13.25 -14.93 17.43
N TYR A 77 13.37 -14.45 16.19
CA TYR A 77 12.64 -13.29 15.68
C TYR A 77 12.11 -13.52 14.27
N GLU A 78 10.84 -13.22 14.00
CA GLU A 78 10.27 -13.19 12.64
C GLU A 78 10.24 -11.76 12.11
N ILE A 79 10.81 -11.55 10.92
CA ILE A 79 10.90 -10.25 10.26
C ILE A 79 9.52 -9.78 9.82
N ILE A 80 9.02 -8.69 10.40
CA ILE A 80 7.80 -8.03 9.96
C ILE A 80 8.10 -7.12 8.75
N ALA A 81 9.20 -6.36 8.82
CA ALA A 81 9.61 -5.44 7.78
C ALA A 81 11.13 -5.25 7.73
N GLY A 82 11.65 -5.06 6.52
CA GLY A 82 13.09 -4.85 6.30
C GLY A 82 13.85 -6.08 5.81
N GLU A 83 13.18 -7.07 5.21
CA GLU A 83 13.81 -8.29 4.70
C GLU A 83 14.98 -8.01 3.73
N ARG A 84 14.87 -7.01 2.84
CA ARG A 84 15.99 -6.59 1.96
C ARG A 84 17.24 -6.21 2.75
N ARG A 85 17.07 -5.50 3.88
CA ARG A 85 18.18 -5.07 4.75
C ARG A 85 18.79 -6.27 5.47
N TRP A 86 17.97 -7.22 5.92
CA TRP A 86 18.45 -8.46 6.51
C TRP A 86 19.25 -9.30 5.51
N ARG A 87 18.71 -9.55 4.30
CA ARG A 87 19.43 -10.28 3.24
C ARG A 87 20.73 -9.59 2.85
N ALA A 88 20.71 -8.26 2.68
CA ALA A 88 21.90 -7.50 2.34
C ALA A 88 22.93 -7.50 3.48
N ALA A 89 22.48 -7.54 4.74
CA ALA A 89 23.36 -7.68 5.90
C ALA A 89 24.00 -9.07 6.02
N GLN A 90 23.28 -10.13 5.64
CA GLN A 90 23.84 -11.48 5.54
C GLN A 90 24.95 -11.51 4.50
N GLU A 91 24.70 -10.95 3.32
CA GLU A 91 25.70 -10.88 2.24
C GLU A 91 26.87 -9.92 2.55
N ALA A 92 26.62 -8.87 3.32
CA ALA A 92 27.66 -7.98 3.82
C ALA A 92 28.56 -8.63 4.89
N GLY A 93 28.14 -9.77 5.47
CA GLY A 93 28.89 -10.52 6.50
C GLY A 93 28.69 -9.99 7.93
N LEU A 94 27.60 -9.26 8.19
CA LEU A 94 27.28 -8.78 9.53
C LEU A 94 26.86 -9.93 10.44
N LYS A 95 27.44 -10.01 11.65
CA LYS A 95 27.08 -11.03 12.65
C LYS A 95 25.84 -10.67 13.44
N SER A 96 25.57 -9.38 13.61
CA SER A 96 24.46 -8.86 14.38
C SER A 96 23.86 -7.63 13.71
N VAL A 97 22.57 -7.42 13.95
CA VAL A 97 21.79 -6.36 13.30
C VAL A 97 20.88 -5.64 14.30
N PRO A 98 20.65 -4.33 14.14
CA PRO A 98 19.69 -3.59 14.95
C PRO A 98 18.26 -3.98 14.57
N VAL A 99 17.51 -4.42 15.57
CA VAL A 99 16.12 -4.86 15.44
C VAL A 99 15.25 -4.12 16.43
N ILE A 100 14.14 -3.61 15.94
CA ILE A 100 13.04 -3.12 16.77
C ILE A 100 12.11 -4.31 16.99
N VAL A 101 12.12 -4.83 18.22
CA VAL A 101 11.22 -5.91 18.62
C VAL A 101 9.90 -5.29 19.01
N ARG A 102 8.82 -5.75 18.37
CA ARG A 102 7.45 -5.40 18.75
C ARG A 102 6.74 -6.65 19.25
N GLU A 103 6.07 -6.53 20.38
CA GLU A 103 5.07 -7.50 20.78
C GLU A 103 3.88 -7.34 19.85
N ALA A 104 3.74 -8.30 18.93
CA ALA A 104 2.73 -8.30 17.90
C ALA A 104 2.26 -9.75 17.74
N GLY A 105 0.97 -9.98 17.91
CA GLY A 105 0.37 -11.27 17.55
C GLY A 105 0.57 -11.58 16.06
N GLU A 106 0.29 -12.82 15.63
CA GLU A 106 0.36 -13.16 14.18
C GLU A 106 -0.50 -12.21 13.34
N GLN A 107 -1.64 -11.82 13.90
CA GLN A 107 -2.57 -10.91 13.26
C GLN A 107 -1.98 -9.49 13.12
N ASP A 108 -1.34 -8.95 14.16
CA ASP A 108 -0.75 -7.61 14.12
C ASP A 108 0.43 -7.54 13.14
N ALA A 109 1.27 -8.57 13.10
CA ALA A 109 2.37 -8.66 12.15
C ALA A 109 1.88 -8.67 10.69
N ALA A 110 0.79 -9.39 10.41
CA ALA A 110 0.15 -9.40 9.10
C ALA A 110 -0.42 -8.02 8.73
N VAL A 111 -1.08 -7.34 9.67
CA VAL A 111 -1.58 -5.97 9.48
C VAL A 111 -0.44 -5.00 9.15
N PHE A 112 0.66 -5.05 9.92
CA PHE A 112 1.82 -4.19 9.66
C PHE A 112 2.45 -4.44 8.29
N SER A 113 2.58 -5.70 7.89
CA SER A 113 3.13 -6.05 6.58
C SER A 113 2.24 -5.54 5.44
N LEU A 114 0.91 -5.65 5.58
CA LEU A 114 -0.04 -5.13 4.60
C LEU A 114 -0.01 -3.61 4.50
N ILE A 115 0.07 -2.90 5.63
CA ILE A 115 0.14 -1.44 5.65
C ILE A 115 1.47 -0.95 5.03
N GLU A 116 2.60 -1.59 5.34
CA GLU A 116 3.87 -1.22 4.70
C GLU A 116 3.80 -1.41 3.19
N ASN A 117 3.27 -2.54 2.73
CA ASN A 117 3.13 -2.82 1.30
C ASN A 117 2.25 -1.78 0.61
N LEU A 118 1.15 -1.39 1.26
CA LEU A 118 0.21 -0.36 0.81
C LEU A 118 0.83 1.05 0.71
N LEU A 119 1.82 1.36 1.54
CA LEU A 119 2.52 2.65 1.52
C LEU A 119 3.66 2.72 0.48
N ARG A 120 3.88 1.67 -0.32
CA ARG A 120 4.89 1.67 -1.38
C ARG A 120 4.43 2.47 -2.59
N ALA A 121 5.39 3.14 -3.25
CA ALA A 121 5.12 3.82 -4.50
C ALA A 121 4.74 2.81 -5.61
N ASN A 122 3.78 3.19 -6.46
CA ASN A 122 3.35 2.51 -7.69
C ASN A 122 2.29 1.38 -7.62
N LEU A 123 1.58 1.20 -6.50
CA LEU A 123 0.42 0.30 -6.47
C LEU A 123 -0.64 0.69 -7.51
N ASN A 124 -1.21 -0.33 -8.16
CA ASN A 124 -2.35 -0.13 -9.03
C ASN A 124 -3.62 0.13 -8.18
N PRO A 125 -4.62 0.87 -8.70
CA PRO A 125 -5.83 1.21 -7.93
C PRO A 125 -6.63 0.00 -7.38
N LEU A 126 -6.56 -1.16 -8.05
CA LEU A 126 -7.18 -2.39 -7.57
C LEU A 126 -6.37 -3.09 -6.49
N GLU A 127 -5.04 -3.14 -6.61
CA GLU A 127 -4.17 -3.68 -5.55
C GLU A 127 -4.36 -2.89 -4.25
N GLU A 128 -4.46 -1.56 -4.35
CA GLU A 128 -4.80 -0.70 -3.22
C GLU A 128 -6.18 -1.03 -2.65
N ALA A 129 -7.19 -1.18 -3.51
CA ALA A 129 -8.54 -1.55 -3.08
C ALA A 129 -8.59 -2.93 -2.41
N GLU A 130 -7.86 -3.91 -2.93
CA GLU A 130 -7.73 -5.24 -2.35
C GLU A 130 -7.05 -5.19 -0.98
N ALA A 131 -5.95 -4.45 -0.85
CA ALA A 131 -5.28 -4.24 0.44
C ALA A 131 -6.21 -3.58 1.46
N PHE A 132 -6.97 -2.55 1.06
CA PHE A 132 -7.99 -1.94 1.93
C PHE A 132 -9.07 -2.95 2.34
N HIS A 133 -9.58 -3.75 1.40
CA HIS A 133 -10.59 -4.75 1.69
C HIS A 133 -10.05 -5.76 2.71
N ARG A 134 -8.84 -6.29 2.51
CA ARG A 134 -8.24 -7.27 3.42
C ARG A 134 -8.09 -6.68 4.83
N LEU A 135 -7.57 -5.46 4.95
CA LEU A 135 -7.46 -4.75 6.23
C LEU A 135 -8.81 -4.62 6.97
N ILE A 136 -9.90 -4.39 6.24
CA ILE A 136 -11.24 -4.29 6.84
C ILE A 136 -11.83 -5.67 7.16
N SER A 137 -11.77 -6.62 6.23
CA SER A 137 -12.48 -7.90 6.36
C SER A 137 -11.74 -8.95 7.17
N GLU A 138 -10.42 -9.04 7.02
CA GLU A 138 -9.59 -10.04 7.73
C GLU A 138 -9.15 -9.51 9.11
N PHE A 139 -8.98 -8.20 9.24
CA PHE A 139 -8.38 -7.59 10.44
C PHE A 139 -9.33 -6.63 11.17
N GLY A 140 -10.55 -6.44 10.67
CA GLY A 140 -11.58 -5.67 11.36
C GLY A 140 -11.31 -4.17 11.46
N LEU A 141 -10.38 -3.62 10.66
CA LEU A 141 -10.11 -2.18 10.69
C LEU A 141 -11.36 -1.41 10.26
N SER A 142 -11.69 -0.36 11.00
CA SER A 142 -12.73 0.58 10.59
C SER A 142 -12.25 1.40 9.39
N HIS A 143 -13.19 1.94 8.61
CA HIS A 143 -12.84 2.81 7.48
C HIS A 143 -12.10 4.08 7.96
N GLU A 144 -12.39 4.54 9.18
CA GLU A 144 -11.77 5.71 9.80
C GLU A 144 -10.34 5.45 10.27
N ALA A 145 -10.10 4.29 10.89
CA ALA A 145 -8.76 3.86 11.25
C ALA A 145 -7.89 3.67 9.99
N LEU A 146 -8.44 3.04 8.96
CA LEU A 146 -7.75 2.84 7.69
C LEU A 146 -7.42 4.17 7.00
N SER A 147 -8.39 5.08 6.87
CA SER A 147 -8.18 6.40 6.25
C SER A 147 -7.07 7.20 6.94
N SER A 148 -7.09 7.17 8.28
CA SER A 148 -6.08 7.84 9.12
C SER A 148 -4.69 7.22 8.88
N THR A 149 -4.61 5.89 8.88
CA THR A 149 -3.36 5.13 8.71
C THR A 149 -2.68 5.40 7.37
N VAL A 150 -3.46 5.45 6.29
CA VAL A 150 -2.93 5.62 4.93
C VAL A 150 -2.82 7.08 4.52
N GLY A 151 -3.23 8.02 5.38
CA GLY A 151 -3.20 9.46 5.11
C GLY A 151 -4.14 9.88 3.97
N LYS A 152 -5.27 9.20 3.79
CA LYS A 152 -6.27 9.49 2.74
C LYS A 152 -7.63 9.75 3.35
N ASP A 153 -8.46 10.53 2.67
CA ASP A 153 -9.84 10.74 3.11
C ASP A 153 -10.66 9.45 3.08
N ARG A 154 -11.64 9.33 3.98
CA ARG A 154 -12.60 8.21 4.02
C ARG A 154 -13.34 8.00 2.69
N SER A 155 -13.60 9.08 1.96
CA SER A 155 -14.21 9.03 0.63
C SER A 155 -13.30 8.34 -0.40
N THR A 156 -11.99 8.55 -0.30
CA THR A 156 -10.99 7.91 -1.17
C THR A 156 -10.93 6.40 -0.91
N VAL A 157 -10.89 5.99 0.36
CA VAL A 157 -10.94 4.56 0.76
C VAL A 157 -12.23 3.91 0.24
N THR A 158 -13.38 4.55 0.47
CA THR A 158 -14.68 4.05 -0.01
C THR A 158 -14.72 3.89 -1.53
N ASN A 159 -14.21 4.88 -2.27
CA ASN A 159 -14.19 4.83 -3.73
C ASN A 159 -13.26 3.75 -4.27
N ALA A 160 -12.10 3.53 -3.64
CA ALA A 160 -11.21 2.43 -3.98
C ALA A 160 -11.90 1.08 -3.78
N LEU A 161 -12.53 0.84 -2.62
CA LEU A 161 -13.26 -0.40 -2.33
C LEU A 161 -14.39 -0.67 -3.34
N ARG A 162 -15.05 0.38 -3.85
CA ARG A 162 -16.09 0.25 -4.89
C ARG A 162 -15.54 -0.30 -6.20
N LEU A 163 -14.26 -0.11 -6.51
CA LEU A 163 -13.64 -0.66 -7.73
C LEU A 163 -13.72 -2.19 -7.76
N LEU A 164 -13.67 -2.85 -6.61
CA LEU A 164 -13.79 -4.32 -6.51
C LEU A 164 -15.18 -4.82 -6.95
N LYS A 165 -16.20 -3.95 -6.91
CA LYS A 165 -17.57 -4.26 -7.35
C LYS A 165 -17.78 -4.13 -8.85
N LEU A 166 -16.84 -3.53 -9.59
CA LEU A 166 -16.95 -3.40 -11.04
C LEU A 166 -16.89 -4.79 -11.71
N PRO A 167 -17.54 -4.99 -12.87
CA PRO A 167 -17.38 -6.19 -13.69
C PRO A 167 -15.92 -6.55 -13.95
N LYS A 168 -15.63 -7.86 -14.02
CA LYS A 168 -14.25 -8.39 -14.15
C LYS A 168 -13.48 -7.75 -15.32
N GLU A 169 -14.11 -7.61 -16.49
CA GLU A 169 -13.49 -7.01 -17.68
C GLU A 169 -12.99 -5.58 -17.43
N ILE A 170 -13.74 -4.79 -16.66
CA ILE A 170 -13.39 -3.41 -16.31
C ILE A 170 -12.25 -3.41 -15.30
N ARG A 171 -12.29 -4.31 -14.31
CA ARG A 171 -11.20 -4.47 -13.33
C ARG A 171 -9.89 -4.85 -14.03
N ASP A 172 -9.92 -5.83 -14.94
CA ASP A 172 -8.74 -6.25 -15.69
C ASP A 172 -8.15 -5.10 -16.52
N ALA A 173 -8.99 -4.23 -17.09
CA ALA A 173 -8.55 -3.04 -17.81
C ALA A 173 -7.92 -1.97 -16.90
N ILE A 174 -8.39 -1.82 -15.66
CA ILE A 174 -7.77 -0.94 -14.65
C ILE A 174 -6.41 -1.50 -14.22
N ALA A 175 -6.33 -2.80 -13.93
CA ALA A 175 -5.09 -3.47 -13.54
C ALA A 175 -4.01 -3.34 -14.61
N LYS A 176 -4.39 -3.50 -15.89
CA LYS A 176 -3.50 -3.32 -17.05
C LYS A 176 -3.18 -1.84 -17.38
N ARG A 177 -3.68 -0.89 -16.59
CA ARG A 177 -3.53 0.57 -16.79
C ARG A 177 -4.11 1.09 -18.11
N ASN A 178 -4.99 0.34 -18.76
CA ASN A 178 -5.74 0.80 -19.93
C ASN A 178 -6.82 1.83 -19.54
N LEU A 179 -7.28 1.79 -18.29
CA LEU A 179 -8.16 2.78 -17.70
C LEU A 179 -7.45 3.54 -16.58
N THR A 180 -7.62 4.87 -16.60
CA THR A 180 -7.16 5.73 -15.50
C THR A 180 -8.15 5.67 -14.34
N ALA A 181 -7.70 6.10 -13.15
CA ALA A 181 -8.58 6.25 -11.99
C ALA A 181 -9.74 7.22 -12.24
N GLY A 182 -9.58 8.20 -13.15
CA GLY A 182 -10.66 9.09 -13.58
C GLY A 182 -11.75 8.35 -14.36
N HIS A 183 -11.36 7.50 -15.32
CA HIS A 183 -12.32 6.67 -16.06
C HIS A 183 -13.06 5.70 -15.14
N ALA A 184 -12.33 5.06 -14.21
CA ALA A 184 -12.92 4.14 -13.25
C ALA A 184 -13.98 4.84 -12.38
N ARG A 185 -13.72 6.07 -11.91
CA ARG A 185 -14.70 6.88 -11.18
C ARG A 185 -15.94 7.24 -12.01
N ALA A 186 -15.76 7.58 -13.29
CA ALA A 186 -16.89 7.85 -14.18
C ALA A 186 -17.78 6.61 -14.37
N ILE A 187 -17.16 5.43 -14.53
CA ILE A 187 -17.88 4.15 -14.60
C ILE A 187 -18.61 3.85 -13.28
N LEU A 188 -17.95 4.05 -12.13
CA LEU A 188 -18.54 3.82 -10.81
C LEU A 188 -19.75 4.72 -10.49
N ALA A 189 -19.94 5.83 -11.20
CA ALA A 189 -21.12 6.68 -11.04
C ALA A 189 -22.40 6.04 -11.59
N LEU A 190 -22.28 4.99 -12.42
CA LEU A 190 -23.40 4.23 -12.96
C LEU A 190 -23.77 3.08 -12.02
N GLU A 191 -25.06 2.85 -11.83
CA GLU A 191 -25.57 1.87 -10.86
C GLU A 191 -25.66 0.45 -11.45
N SER A 192 -26.00 0.33 -12.75
CA SER A 192 -26.17 -0.97 -13.40
C SER A 192 -24.89 -1.47 -14.08
N ALA A 193 -24.66 -2.80 -14.02
CA ALA A 193 -23.53 -3.43 -14.68
C ALA A 193 -23.60 -3.27 -16.21
N GLU A 194 -24.81 -3.28 -16.78
CA GLU A 194 -25.05 -3.07 -18.20
C GLU A 194 -24.58 -1.67 -18.66
N GLU A 195 -24.90 -0.62 -17.91
CA GLU A 195 -24.47 0.74 -18.23
C GLU A 195 -22.97 0.93 -18.03
N GLN A 196 -22.41 0.36 -16.96
CA GLN A 196 -20.96 0.36 -16.71
C GLN A 196 -20.21 -0.28 -17.89
N ASN A 197 -20.66 -1.45 -18.35
CA ASN A 197 -20.08 -2.12 -19.51
C ASN A 197 -20.26 -1.32 -20.81
N ARG A 198 -21.40 -0.64 -20.99
CA ARG A 198 -21.64 0.22 -22.14
C ARG A 198 -20.68 1.41 -22.19
N LEU A 199 -20.48 2.09 -21.06
CA LEU A 199 -19.52 3.18 -20.96
C LEU A 199 -18.09 2.68 -21.14
N PHE A 200 -17.72 1.55 -20.51
CA PHE A 200 -16.41 0.94 -20.68
C PHE A 200 -16.08 0.66 -22.15
N ARG A 201 -16.99 -0.01 -22.88
CA ARG A 201 -16.82 -0.27 -24.31
C ARG A 201 -16.69 1.02 -25.12
N ALA A 202 -17.45 2.06 -24.78
CA ALA A 202 -17.35 3.35 -25.44
C ALA A 202 -15.98 4.02 -25.20
N ILE A 203 -15.45 3.95 -23.97
CA ILE A 203 -14.12 4.48 -23.63
C ILE A 203 -13.05 3.77 -24.46
N ILE A 204 -13.07 2.44 -24.52
CA ILE A 204 -12.05 1.66 -25.24
C ILE A 204 -12.17 1.86 -26.76
N ALA A 205 -13.38 1.77 -27.32
CA ALA A 205 -13.57 1.82 -28.77
C ALA A 205 -13.38 3.23 -29.36
N ARG A 206 -13.71 4.28 -28.59
CA ARG A 206 -13.68 5.67 -29.07
C ARG A 206 -12.56 6.51 -28.47
N GLY A 207 -11.77 5.95 -27.55
CA GLY A 207 -10.69 6.67 -26.87
C GLY A 207 -11.19 7.85 -26.05
N LEU A 208 -12.36 7.72 -25.38
CA LEU A 208 -12.96 8.83 -24.63
C LEU A 208 -12.01 9.30 -23.52
N ASN A 209 -11.88 10.61 -23.37
CA ASN A 209 -11.18 11.18 -22.22
C ASN A 209 -12.07 11.18 -20.97
N VAL A 210 -11.49 11.46 -19.79
CA VAL A 210 -12.19 11.43 -18.50
C VAL A 210 -13.41 12.34 -18.47
N ARG A 211 -13.33 13.54 -19.05
CA ARG A 211 -14.46 14.49 -19.08
C ARG A 211 -15.61 13.97 -19.94
N GLU A 212 -15.28 13.34 -21.08
CA GLU A 212 -16.28 12.72 -21.95
C GLU A 212 -16.94 11.51 -21.30
N ALA A 213 -16.15 10.69 -20.60
CA ALA A 213 -16.66 9.56 -19.83
C ALA A 213 -17.60 10.01 -18.71
N GLU A 214 -17.24 11.07 -17.97
CA GLU A 214 -18.12 11.67 -16.96
C GLU A 214 -19.40 12.26 -17.57
N ALA A 215 -19.31 12.92 -18.73
CA ALA A 215 -20.48 13.46 -19.42
C ALA A 215 -21.44 12.34 -19.86
N PHE A 216 -20.88 11.25 -20.38
CA PHE A 216 -21.64 10.05 -20.73
C PHE A 216 -22.34 9.45 -19.49
N ALA A 217 -21.62 9.31 -18.38
CA ALA A 217 -22.17 8.77 -17.13
C ALA A 217 -23.30 9.64 -16.55
N ARG A 218 -23.22 10.96 -16.70
CA ARG A 218 -24.26 11.90 -16.25
C ARG A 218 -25.46 12.01 -17.20
N GLY A 219 -25.48 11.24 -18.30
CA GLY A 219 -26.55 11.32 -19.31
C GLY A 219 -26.62 12.65 -20.07
N LYS A 220 -25.60 13.51 -19.97
CA LYS A 220 -25.59 14.81 -20.66
C LYS A 220 -24.98 14.63 -22.06
N LYS A 221 -25.75 14.98 -23.11
CA LYS A 221 -25.24 15.13 -24.48
C LYS A 221 -23.97 16.00 -24.47
N LYS A 222 -22.98 15.61 -25.30
CA LYS A 222 -21.66 16.25 -25.47
C LYS A 222 -21.69 17.77 -25.20
N PRO A 223 -20.80 18.32 -24.35
CA PRO A 223 -20.50 19.73 -24.45
C PRO A 223 -19.96 19.97 -25.86
N GLY A 224 -20.56 20.94 -26.55
CA GLY A 224 -20.28 21.25 -27.95
C GLY A 224 -18.78 21.40 -28.21
N SER A 225 -18.38 20.96 -29.40
CA SER A 225 -17.08 21.20 -30.02
C SER A 225 -16.53 22.59 -29.64
N VAL A 226 -15.45 22.62 -28.86
CA VAL A 226 -14.63 23.81 -28.75
C VAL A 226 -14.02 24.02 -30.14
N LYS A 227 -14.55 25.00 -30.87
CA LYS A 227 -13.96 25.48 -32.12
C LYS A 227 -12.55 25.96 -31.80
N THR A 228 -11.55 25.31 -32.38
CA THR A 228 -10.19 25.82 -32.44
C THR A 228 -10.23 27.17 -33.16
N PRO A 229 -9.66 28.26 -32.62
CA PRO A 229 -9.57 29.51 -33.36
C PRO A 229 -8.65 29.26 -34.56
N ARG A 230 -9.18 29.51 -35.77
CA ARG A 230 -8.34 29.67 -36.97
C ARG A 230 -7.41 30.85 -36.69
N ARG A 231 -6.10 30.62 -36.74
CA ARG A 231 -5.13 31.69 -36.91
C ARG A 231 -5.14 32.05 -38.39
N ASP A 232 -5.48 33.31 -38.65
CA ASP A 232 -5.21 33.99 -39.91
C ASP A 232 -3.70 34.05 -40.20
#